data_AF-A0A850QYW4-F1
#
_entry.id   AF-A0A850QYW4-F1
#
_cell.length_a   1.000
_cell.length_b   1.000
_cell.length_c   1.000
_cell.angle_alpha   90.00
_cell.angle_beta   90.00
_cell.angle_gamma   90.00
#
_symmetry.space_group_name_H-M   'P 1'
#
loop_
_entity.id
_entity.type
_entity.pdbx_description
1 polymer ?
#
loop_
_entity_poly.entity_id
_entity_poly.type
_entity_poly.pdbx_seq_one_letter_code
_entity_poly.pdbx_strand_id
1 'polypeptide(L)' 'LVDIVKQVIGEQGGVRMTGGGFGGCIVSLVPPSLVEDVKAAVESQYEAATGLKESIYVCQAKNGAGLVDAL' A
#
# COMPACT_ATOMS: atom_id res chain seq x y z
N LEU A 1 -3.98 -0.07 -9.86
CA LEU A 1 -3.50 0.18 -8.47
C LEU A 1 -2.04 0.61 -8.44
N VAL A 2 -1.08 -0.16 -9.00
CA VAL A 2 0.33 0.26 -9.10
C VAL A 2 0.47 1.64 -9.77
N ASP A 3 -0.21 1.85 -10.91
CA ASP A 3 -0.12 3.11 -11.66
C ASP A 3 -0.65 4.31 -10.86
N ILE A 4 -1.78 4.14 -10.16
CA ILE A 4 -2.37 5.18 -9.29
C ILE A 4 -1.33 5.65 -8.27
N VAL A 5 -0.66 4.72 -7.60
CA VAL A 5 0.36 5.06 -6.61
C VAL A 5 1.61 5.65 -7.27
N LYS A 6 2.08 5.11 -8.40
CA LYS A 6 3.26 5.61 -9.12
C LYS A 6 3.09 7.07 -9.58
N GLN A 7 1.88 7.45 -9.99
CA GLN A 7 1.56 8.82 -10.38
C GLN A 7 1.71 9.82 -9.22
N VAL A 8 1.38 9.43 -7.99
CA VAL A 8 1.50 10.30 -6.80
C VAL A 8 2.95 10.36 -6.31
N ILE A 9 3.62 9.20 -6.18
CA ILE A 9 4.95 9.16 -5.56
C ILE A 9 6.06 9.65 -6.50
N GLY A 10 5.83 9.61 -7.82
CA GLY A 10 6.83 9.96 -8.83
C GLY A 10 8.14 9.17 -8.62
N GLU A 11 9.26 9.89 -8.54
CA GLU A 11 10.59 9.30 -8.31
C GLU A 11 10.99 9.23 -6.83
N GLN A 12 10.11 9.63 -5.90
CA GLN A 12 10.41 9.69 -4.47
C GLN A 12 10.16 8.36 -3.75
N GLY A 13 9.96 7.27 -4.49
CA GLY A 13 9.60 5.97 -3.93
C GLY A 13 9.46 4.88 -4.99
N GLY A 14 8.92 3.75 -4.56
CA GLY A 14 8.67 2.61 -5.43
C GLY A 14 7.37 1.91 -5.09
N VAL A 15 6.74 1.30 -6.08
CA VAL A 15 5.53 0.50 -5.90
C VAL A 15 5.57 -0.72 -6.83
N ARG A 16 5.13 -1.86 -6.33
CA ARG A 16 4.95 -3.09 -7.13
C ARG A 16 3.84 -3.96 -6.57
N MET A 17 3.31 -4.87 -7.38
CA MET A 17 2.51 -5.99 -6.88
C MET A 17 3.31 -6.87 -5.91
N THR A 18 2.66 -7.46 -4.91
CA THR A 18 3.26 -8.43 -3.97
C THR A 18 2.43 -9.70 -3.87
N GLY A 19 3.05 -10.81 -3.46
CA GLY A 19 2.41 -12.13 -3.41
C GLY A 19 2.38 -12.85 -4.78
N GLY A 20 1.46 -13.81 -4.92
CA GLY A 20 1.37 -14.70 -6.08
C GLY A 20 0.72 -14.11 -7.34
N GLY A 21 0.13 -12.91 -7.25
CA GLY A 21 -0.57 -12.27 -8.37
C GLY A 21 -2.04 -12.65 -8.52
N PHE A 22 -2.62 -12.32 -9.68
CA PHE A 22 -4.05 -12.50 -10.03
C PHE A 22 -5.04 -11.75 -9.11
N GLY A 23 -4.57 -10.70 -8.45
CA GLY A 23 -5.29 -9.93 -7.44
C GLY A 23 -4.41 -9.66 -6.23
N GLY A 24 -5.03 -9.38 -5.09
CA GLY A 24 -4.35 -9.19 -3.82
C GLY A 24 -3.81 -7.77 -3.63
N CYS A 25 -2.57 -7.66 -3.13
CA CYS A 25 -2.00 -6.41 -2.63
C CYS A 25 -0.85 -5.89 -3.51
N ILE A 26 -0.63 -4.59 -3.41
CA ILE A 26 0.64 -3.96 -3.78
C ILE A 26 1.42 -3.62 -2.50
N VAL A 27 2.72 -3.38 -2.64
CA VAL A 27 3.54 -2.74 -1.60
C VAL A 27 4.20 -1.51 -2.20
N SER A 28 4.27 -0.45 -1.39
CA SER A 28 4.95 0.78 -1.79
C SER A 28 5.81 1.33 -0.66
N LEU A 29 7.01 1.80 -1.04
CA LEU A 29 7.86 2.62 -0.19
C LEU A 29 7.58 4.07 -0.56
N VAL A 30 7.11 4.84 0.42
CA VAL A 30 6.61 6.21 0.25
C VAL A 30 7.22 7.08 1.35
N PRO A 31 7.70 8.31 1.04
CA PRO A 31 8.06 9.29 2.06
C PRO A 31 6.87 9.56 2.98
N PRO A 32 7.06 9.73 4.30
CA PRO A 32 5.95 9.97 5.23
C PRO A 32 5.02 11.13 4.81
N SER A 33 5.57 12.17 4.18
CA SER A 33 4.83 13.33 3.70
C SER A 33 3.86 13.03 2.55
N LEU A 34 4.04 11.93 1.82
CA LEU A 34 3.20 11.56 0.67
C LEU A 34 2.18 10.46 1.01
N VAL A 35 2.16 9.95 2.25
CA VAL A 35 1.28 8.84 2.65
C VAL A 35 -0.20 9.19 2.49
N GLU A 36 -0.60 10.39 2.93
CA GLU A 36 -2.00 10.82 2.84
C GLU A 36 -2.42 11.09 1.38
N ASP A 37 -1.54 11.66 0.55
CA ASP A 37 -1.81 11.88 -0.87
C ASP A 37 -1.99 10.54 -1.62
N VAL A 38 -1.17 9.54 -1.30
CA VAL A 38 -1.30 8.19 -1.86
C VAL A 38 -2.63 7.55 -1.44
N LYS A 39 -3.02 7.67 -0.15
CA LYS A 39 -4.31 7.15 0.33
C LYS A 39 -5.48 7.78 -0.41
N ALA A 40 -5.52 9.11 -0.48
CA ALA A 40 -6.58 9.85 -1.15
C ALA A 40 -6.67 9.51 -2.65
N ALA A 41 -5.55 9.31 -3.33
CA ALA A 41 -5.54 8.92 -4.73
C ALA A 41 -6.10 7.50 -4.94
N VAL A 42 -5.76 6.54 -4.06
CA VAL A 42 -6.30 5.18 -4.14
C VAL A 42 -7.80 5.18 -3.84
N GLU A 43 -8.22 5.84 -2.77
CA GLU A 43 -9.64 5.93 -2.35
C GLU A 43 -10.53 6.57 -3.42
N SER A 44 -10.02 7.60 -4.12
CA SER A 44 -10.79 8.30 -5.16
C SER A 44 -10.86 7.55 -6.50
N GLN A 45 -9.86 6.74 -6.84
CA GLN A 45 -9.73 6.17 -8.18
C GLN A 45 -9.98 4.65 -8.24
N TYR A 46 -9.61 3.90 -7.19
CA TYR A 46 -9.58 2.43 -7.27
C TYR A 46 -10.98 1.82 -7.37
N GLU A 47 -11.88 2.18 -6.46
CA GLU A 47 -13.26 1.68 -6.46
C GLU A 47 -14.00 2.12 -7.73
N ALA A 48 -13.83 3.38 -8.15
CA ALA A 48 -14.42 3.89 -9.39
C ALA A 48 -13.95 3.12 -10.64
N ALA A 49 -12.67 2.71 -10.69
CA ALA A 49 -12.11 2.00 -11.84
C ALA A 49 -12.38 0.49 -11.84
N THR A 50 -12.61 -0.12 -10.66
CA THR A 50 -12.65 -1.58 -10.52
C THR A 50 -13.95 -2.14 -9.95
N GLY A 51 -14.77 -1.30 -9.31
CA GLY A 51 -15.95 -1.70 -8.53
C GLY A 51 -15.62 -2.38 -7.19
N LEU A 52 -14.35 -2.40 -6.77
CA LEU A 52 -13.89 -3.06 -5.55
C LEU A 52 -13.44 -2.03 -4.52
N LYS A 53 -13.88 -2.18 -3.27
CA LYS A 53 -13.41 -1.32 -2.18
C LYS A 53 -12.00 -1.68 -1.74
N GLU A 54 -11.13 -0.69 -1.69
CA GLU A 54 -9.75 -0.83 -1.21
C GLU A 54 -9.65 -1.06 0.30
N SER A 55 -8.48 -1.54 0.73
CA SER A 55 -8.04 -1.49 2.12
C SER A 55 -6.59 -1.07 2.14
N ILE A 56 -6.24 -0.11 2.99
CA ILE A 56 -4.91 0.49 3.03
C ILE A 56 -4.33 0.34 4.43
N TYR A 57 -3.09 -0.14 4.50
CA TYR A 57 -2.37 -0.36 5.75
C TYR A 57 -1.03 0.38 5.72
N VAL A 58 -0.83 1.29 6.68
CA VAL A 58 0.47 1.95 6.90
C VAL A 58 1.28 1.06 7.84
N CYS A 59 2.13 0.21 7.26
CA CYS A 59 2.88 -0.80 8.00
C CYS A 59 4.34 -0.41 8.18
N GLN A 60 4.96 -0.99 9.20
CA GLN A 60 6.41 -0.97 9.43
C GLN A 60 6.91 -2.42 9.52
N ALA A 61 8.18 -2.65 9.19
CA ALA A 61 8.81 -3.95 9.44
C ALA A 61 8.74 -4.30 10.93
N LYS A 62 8.36 -5.54 11.23
CA LYS A 62 8.25 -6.08 12.59
C LYS A 62 8.95 -7.42 12.67
N ASN A 63 9.24 -7.83 13.91
CA ASN A 63 9.79 -9.16 14.18
C ASN A 63 8.81 -10.25 13.76
N GLY A 64 9.35 -11.40 13.35
CA GLY A 64 8.57 -12.61 13.12
C GLY A 64 8.04 -13.23 14.41
N ALA A 65 7.39 -14.39 14.29
CA ALA A 65 6.85 -15.10 15.44
C ALA A 65 7.95 -15.47 16.46
N GLY A 66 7.64 -15.33 17.74
CA GLY A 66 8.53 -15.62 18.86
C GLY A 66 7.75 -15.80 20.16
N LEU A 67 8.43 -16.27 21.21
CA LEU A 67 7.84 -16.34 22.55
C LEU A 67 7.46 -14.92 22.99
N VAL A 68 6.24 -14.78 23.50
CA VAL A 68 5.78 -13.57 24.17
C VAL A 68 5.85 -13.81 25.67
N ASP A 69 6.40 -12.87 26.41
CA ASP A 69 6.34 -12.93 27.87
C ASP A 69 4.87 -12.90 28.29
N ALA A 70 4.48 -13.83 29.17
CA ALA A 70 3.18 -13.77 29.80
C ALA A 70 3.15 -12.55 30.72
N LEU A 71 2.14 -11.70 30.56
CA LEU A 71 1.86 -10.55 31.43
C LEU A 71 1.63 -10.97 32.87
#